data_AF-A0A3C1M3Y2-F1
#
_entry.id   AF-A0A3C1M3Y2-F1
#
_cell.length_a   1.000
_cell.length_b   1.000
_cell.length_c   1.000
_cell.angle_alpha   90.00
_cell.angle_beta   90.00
_cell.angle_gamma   90.00
#
_symmetry.space_group_name_H-M   'P 1'
#
loop_
_entity.id
_entity.type
_entity.pdbx_description
1 polymer ?
#
loop_
_entity_poly.entity_id
_entity_poly.type
_entity_poly.pdbx_seq_one_letter_code
_entity_poly.pdbx_strand_id
1 'polypeptide(L)'
;MAHTFLMEPGRWVLTGHWLERGQSPQPVSGKLLVGWGEENWFSLASKLSFPGSDRPEITQSLKGRLDYDGRRFSFLIQHSELGNVEGEGWVTPAALIQRYWVVDDKKMRTGFVTWHRQSDRQYCLAQGMITGSFLTATLEGTLQRQGV
;
A
#
# COMPACT_ATOMS: atom_id res chain seq x y z
N MET A 1 -11.69 17.72 -7.57
CA MET A 1 -11.16 17.18 -6.30
C MET A 1 -11.11 15.66 -6.39
N ALA A 2 -10.17 15.13 -7.15
CA ALA A 2 -10.02 13.69 -7.33
C ALA A 2 -8.70 13.25 -6.69
N HIS A 3 -8.70 12.07 -6.07
CA HIS A 3 -7.46 11.40 -5.74
C HIS A 3 -6.71 11.11 -7.05
N THR A 4 -5.38 11.21 -7.01
CA THR A 4 -4.51 10.88 -8.16
C THR A 4 -3.76 9.58 -7.90
N PHE A 5 -3.29 9.38 -6.67
CA PHE A 5 -2.69 8.11 -6.28
C PHE A 5 -3.74 7.01 -6.37
N LEU A 6 -3.35 5.86 -6.91
CA LEU A 6 -4.18 4.71 -7.25
C LEU A 6 -5.26 4.97 -8.33
N MET A 7 -5.80 6.17 -8.43
CA MET A 7 -6.88 6.56 -9.36
C MET A 7 -6.40 6.90 -10.78
N GLU A 8 -5.11 7.21 -10.92
CA GLU A 8 -4.49 7.52 -12.22
C GLU A 8 -3.21 6.70 -12.41
N PRO A 9 -2.83 6.38 -13.65
CA PRO A 9 -1.49 5.88 -13.94
C PRO A 9 -0.42 6.85 -13.44
N GLY A 10 0.64 6.30 -12.86
CA GLY A 10 1.70 7.15 -12.33
C GLY A 10 2.80 6.40 -11.62
N ARG A 11 3.97 7.04 -11.59
CA ARG A 11 5.12 6.61 -10.80
C ARG A 11 5.18 7.42 -9.52
N TRP A 12 5.45 6.75 -8.42
CA TRP A 12 5.47 7.34 -7.10
C TRP A 12 6.70 6.85 -6.34
N VAL A 13 7.26 7.71 -5.51
CA VAL A 13 8.36 7.39 -4.59
C VAL A 13 7.85 7.52 -3.17
N LEU A 14 8.10 6.50 -2.37
CA LEU A 14 7.82 6.47 -0.94
C LEU A 14 9.12 6.70 -0.17
N THR A 15 9.09 7.56 0.84
CA THR A 15 10.16 7.69 1.82
C THR A 15 9.57 7.67 3.22
N GLY A 16 10.16 6.95 4.15
CA GLY A 16 9.61 6.87 5.49
C GLY A 16 10.40 5.96 6.41
N HIS A 17 9.69 5.40 7.39
CA HIS A 17 10.24 4.48 8.37
C HIS A 17 9.39 3.22 8.51
N TRP A 18 10.08 2.10 8.59
CA TRP A 18 9.55 0.82 8.99
C TRP A 18 9.86 0.59 10.46
N LEU A 19 8.86 0.17 11.22
CA LEU A 19 9.00 -0.07 12.66
C LEU A 19 8.50 -1.47 12.97
N GLU A 20 9.32 -2.23 13.70
CA GLU A 20 8.99 -3.54 14.23
C GLU A 20 9.05 -3.52 15.76
N ARG A 21 8.28 -4.41 16.37
CA ARG A 21 8.21 -4.49 17.82
C ARG A 21 9.59 -4.80 18.42
N GLY A 22 10.09 -3.91 19.27
CA GLY A 22 11.37 -4.07 19.95
C GLY A 22 12.61 -3.70 19.10
N GLN A 23 12.41 -3.11 17.92
CA GLN A 23 13.49 -2.62 17.07
C GLN A 23 13.43 -1.08 16.98
N SER A 24 14.57 -0.46 16.68
CA SER A 24 14.58 0.98 16.34
C SER A 24 13.94 1.21 14.97
N PRO A 25 13.30 2.37 14.73
CA PRO A 25 12.78 2.72 13.40
C PRO A 25 13.87 2.63 12.33
N GLN A 26 13.53 1.99 11.22
CA GLN A 26 14.43 1.72 10.13
C GLN A 26 14.01 2.53 8.89
N PRO A 27 14.91 3.31 8.27
CA PRO A 27 14.60 4.04 7.05
C PRO A 27 14.17 3.09 5.92
N VAL A 28 13.17 3.52 5.14
CA VAL A 28 12.68 2.78 3.98
C VAL A 28 12.47 3.72 2.80
N SER A 29 12.84 3.21 1.62
CA SER A 29 12.65 3.88 0.33
C SER A 29 11.89 2.95 -0.60
N GLY A 30 10.81 3.44 -1.18
CA GLY A 30 9.91 2.69 -2.04
C GLY A 30 9.72 3.30 -3.41
N LYS A 31 9.53 2.44 -4.42
CA LYS A 31 9.05 2.83 -5.75
C LYS A 31 7.73 2.14 -6.01
N LEU A 32 6.73 2.91 -6.41
CA LEU A 32 5.37 2.46 -6.68
C LEU A 32 5.01 2.84 -8.12
N LEU A 33 4.38 1.92 -8.85
CA LEU A 33 3.89 2.13 -10.21
C LEU A 33 2.43 1.73 -10.29
N VAL A 34 1.57 2.70 -10.57
CA VAL A 34 0.14 2.50 -10.81
C VAL A 34 -0.11 2.38 -12.32
N GLY A 35 -0.85 1.35 -12.71
CA GLY A 35 -1.38 1.16 -14.06
C GLY A 35 -2.90 1.05 -14.05
N TRP A 36 -3.52 1.42 -15.16
CA TRP A 36 -4.97 1.27 -15.38
C TRP A 36 -5.22 0.50 -16.68
N GLY A 37 -6.22 -0.36 -16.66
CA GLY A 37 -6.74 -1.07 -17.81
C GLY A 37 -8.22 -0.74 -18.03
N GLU A 38 -8.86 -1.53 -18.89
CA GLU A 38 -10.29 -1.38 -19.19
C GLU A 38 -11.17 -1.76 -17.99
N GLU A 39 -12.45 -1.38 -18.06
CA GLU A 39 -13.47 -1.74 -17.06
C GLU A 39 -13.08 -1.51 -15.59
N ASN A 40 -12.46 -0.37 -15.30
CA ASN A 40 -12.07 0.05 -13.96
C ASN A 40 -11.03 -0.86 -13.27
N TRP A 41 -10.30 -1.70 -14.02
CA TRP A 41 -9.19 -2.47 -13.48
C TRP A 41 -7.95 -1.60 -13.32
N PHE A 42 -7.29 -1.72 -12.17
CA PHE A 42 -6.00 -1.10 -11.89
C PHE A 42 -4.99 -2.13 -11.41
N SER A 43 -3.72 -1.77 -11.51
CA SER A 43 -2.61 -2.51 -10.92
C SER A 43 -1.69 -1.56 -10.17
N LEU A 44 -1.04 -2.09 -9.13
CA LEU A 44 0.01 -1.39 -8.41
C LEU A 44 1.18 -2.36 -8.22
N ALA A 45 2.34 -2.01 -8.74
CA ALA A 45 3.60 -2.69 -8.41
C ALA A 45 4.36 -1.82 -7.41
N SER A 46 4.92 -2.43 -6.36
CA SER A 46 5.76 -1.73 -5.39
C SER A 46 7.02 -2.52 -5.05
N LYS A 47 8.09 -1.77 -4.81
CA LYS A 47 9.37 -2.27 -4.36
C LYS A 47 9.86 -1.40 -3.21
N LEU A 48 10.04 -1.97 -2.04
CA LEU A 48 10.61 -1.32 -0.86
C LEU A 48 12.05 -1.80 -0.65
N SER A 49 12.92 -0.86 -0.31
CA SER A 49 14.33 -1.06 -0.02
C SER A 49 14.65 -0.43 1.33
N PHE A 50 15.64 -1.00 2.02
CA PHE A 50 15.97 -0.66 3.38
C PHE A 50 17.44 -0.22 3.48
N PRO A 51 17.73 1.07 3.26
CA PRO A 51 19.11 1.55 3.23
C PRO A 51 19.84 1.29 4.54
N GLY A 52 21.08 0.79 4.44
CA GLY A 52 21.93 0.54 5.62
C GLY A 52 21.50 -0.66 6.46
N SER A 53 20.74 -1.60 5.89
CA SER A 53 20.32 -2.83 6.56
C SER A 53 20.45 -4.04 5.65
N ASP A 54 20.65 -5.20 6.26
CA ASP A 54 20.66 -6.51 5.57
C ASP A 54 19.25 -7.04 5.29
N ARG A 55 18.20 -6.26 5.61
CA ARG A 55 16.82 -6.65 5.31
C ARG A 55 16.62 -6.79 3.80
N PRO A 56 16.07 -7.92 3.32
CA PRO A 56 15.72 -8.07 1.91
C PRO A 56 14.75 -7.00 1.42
N GLU A 57 14.86 -6.66 0.14
CA GLU A 57 13.87 -5.81 -0.51
C GLU A 57 12.50 -6.50 -0.51
N ILE A 58 11.43 -5.73 -0.29
CA ILE A 58 10.07 -6.26 -0.36
C ILE A 58 9.48 -5.84 -1.69
N THR A 59 9.15 -6.82 -2.53
CA THR A 59 8.41 -6.61 -3.77
C THR A 59 7.02 -7.18 -3.66
N GLN A 60 6.02 -6.45 -4.15
CA GLN A 60 4.65 -6.93 -4.25
C GLN A 60 3.97 -6.27 -5.45
N SER A 61 3.07 -6.98 -6.09
CA SER A 61 2.12 -6.39 -7.03
C SER A 61 0.70 -6.64 -6.54
N LEU A 62 -0.23 -5.77 -6.89
CA LEU A 62 -1.65 -6.05 -6.71
C LEU A 62 -2.40 -5.72 -7.98
N LYS A 63 -3.53 -6.39 -8.15
CA LYS A 63 -4.53 -6.10 -9.17
C LYS A 63 -5.85 -5.86 -8.46
N GLY A 64 -6.49 -4.74 -8.77
CA GLY A 64 -7.77 -4.39 -8.18
C GLY A 64 -8.75 -3.84 -9.20
N ARG A 65 -10.01 -3.75 -8.80
CA ARG A 65 -11.09 -3.19 -9.61
C ARG A 65 -11.82 -2.15 -8.78
N LEU A 66 -11.99 -0.96 -9.34
CA LEU A 66 -12.81 0.10 -8.77
C LEU A 66 -14.29 -0.19 -9.09
N ASP A 67 -15.15 -0.08 -8.08
CA ASP A 67 -16.59 -0.24 -8.23
C ASP A 67 -17.17 0.88 -9.10
N TYR A 68 -18.34 0.64 -9.68
CA TYR A 68 -19.01 1.61 -10.56
C TYR A 68 -19.35 2.94 -9.86
N ASP A 69 -19.50 2.93 -8.53
CA ASP A 69 -19.74 4.14 -7.74
C ASP A 69 -18.46 4.99 -7.51
N GLY A 70 -17.29 4.45 -7.86
CA GLY A 70 -15.98 5.10 -7.70
C GLY A 70 -15.54 5.29 -6.25
N ARG A 71 -16.23 4.70 -5.28
CA ARG A 71 -16.00 4.90 -3.84
C ARG A 71 -15.38 3.69 -3.15
N ARG A 72 -15.48 2.52 -3.75
CA ARG A 72 -14.93 1.27 -3.23
C ARG A 72 -14.15 0.55 -4.29
N PHE A 73 -13.21 -0.27 -3.84
CA PHE A 73 -12.47 -1.18 -4.70
C PHE A 73 -12.10 -2.44 -3.94
N SER A 74 -11.95 -3.54 -4.68
CA SER A 74 -11.40 -4.79 -4.16
C SER A 74 -10.11 -5.13 -4.91
N PHE A 75 -9.19 -5.82 -4.26
CA PHE A 75 -7.91 -6.18 -4.84
C PHE A 75 -7.37 -7.52 -4.34
N LEU A 76 -6.46 -8.07 -5.13
CA LEU A 76 -5.68 -9.26 -4.83
C LEU A 76 -4.20 -8.86 -4.91
N ILE A 77 -3.42 -9.19 -3.87
CA ILE A 77 -1.97 -9.03 -3.92
C ILE A 77 -1.37 -10.29 -4.54
N GLN A 78 -0.65 -10.08 -5.63
CA GLN A 78 0.13 -11.08 -6.35
C GLN A 78 1.61 -10.95 -5.97
N HIS A 79 2.34 -12.06 -6.01
CA HIS A 79 3.79 -12.07 -5.71
C HIS A 79 4.13 -11.44 -4.35
N SER A 80 3.36 -11.79 -3.30
CA SER A 80 3.63 -11.37 -1.92
C SER A 80 4.28 -12.51 -1.13
N GLU A 81 5.25 -12.17 -0.27
CA GLU A 81 5.82 -13.10 0.72
C GLU A 81 4.77 -13.58 1.74
N LEU A 82 3.63 -12.88 1.85
CA LEU A 82 2.54 -13.26 2.74
C LEU A 82 1.71 -14.45 2.23
N GLY A 83 1.82 -14.80 0.94
CA GLY A 83 0.97 -15.77 0.26
C GLY A 83 -0.18 -15.11 -0.50
N ASN A 84 -1.34 -15.77 -0.56
CA ASN A 84 -2.54 -15.22 -1.18
C ASN A 84 -3.15 -14.16 -0.26
N VAL A 85 -3.24 -12.92 -0.74
CA VAL A 85 -3.80 -11.81 0.03
C VAL A 85 -4.92 -11.17 -0.75
N GLU A 86 -6.05 -11.00 -0.07
CA GLU A 86 -7.21 -10.26 -0.56
C GLU A 86 -7.33 -8.95 0.21
N GLY A 87 -8.01 -7.98 -0.38
CA GLY A 87 -8.30 -6.74 0.30
C GLY A 87 -9.38 -5.92 -0.37
N GLU A 88 -9.78 -4.90 0.35
CA GLU A 88 -10.78 -3.92 -0.07
C GLU A 88 -10.32 -2.52 0.35
N GLY A 89 -10.92 -1.50 -0.25
CA GLY A 89 -10.65 -0.14 0.14
C GLY A 89 -11.74 0.84 -0.24
N TRP A 90 -11.65 2.00 0.40
CA TRP A 90 -12.53 3.14 0.23
C TRP A 90 -11.77 4.34 -0.33
N VAL A 91 -12.38 4.99 -1.31
CA VAL A 91 -11.99 6.32 -1.81
C VAL A 91 -12.82 7.34 -1.05
N THR A 92 -12.26 7.86 0.05
CA THR A 92 -12.90 8.92 0.85
C THR A 92 -12.53 10.30 0.30
N PRO A 93 -13.12 11.41 0.78
CA PRO A 93 -12.75 12.74 0.30
C PRO A 93 -11.28 13.15 0.58
N ALA A 94 -10.69 12.64 1.66
CA ALA A 94 -9.36 13.04 2.13
C ALA A 94 -8.32 11.92 2.09
N ALA A 95 -8.75 10.66 2.04
CA ALA A 95 -7.85 9.52 2.13
C ALA A 95 -8.31 8.33 1.29
N LEU A 96 -7.34 7.52 0.86
CA LEU A 96 -7.60 6.15 0.47
C LEU A 96 -7.37 5.26 1.68
N ILE A 97 -8.38 4.47 2.07
CA ILE A 97 -8.30 3.58 3.22
C ILE A 97 -8.43 2.15 2.70
N GLN A 98 -7.48 1.28 3.04
CA GLN A 98 -7.42 -0.09 2.58
C GLN A 98 -7.30 -1.03 3.77
N ARG A 99 -7.89 -2.21 3.64
CA ARG A 99 -7.69 -3.35 4.52
C ARG A 99 -7.31 -4.56 3.68
N TYR A 100 -6.44 -5.40 4.20
CA TYR A 100 -6.11 -6.69 3.60
C TYR A 100 -6.12 -7.83 4.63
N TRP A 101 -6.28 -9.05 4.14
CA TRP A 101 -6.18 -10.28 4.93
C TRP A 101 -5.54 -11.38 4.09
N VAL A 102 -4.71 -12.20 4.75
CA VAL A 102 -4.12 -13.38 4.12
C VAL A 102 -5.14 -14.51 4.13
N VAL A 103 -5.40 -15.11 2.97
CA VAL A 103 -6.35 -16.20 2.79
C VAL A 103 -5.74 -17.52 3.29
N ASP A 104 -6.55 -18.37 3.91
CA ASP A 104 -6.15 -19.66 4.49
C ASP A 104 -4.99 -19.59 5.52
N ASP A 105 -4.85 -18.43 6.16
CA ASP A 105 -3.74 -18.16 7.08
C ASP A 105 -4.08 -18.47 8.54
N LYS A 106 -3.48 -19.54 9.08
CA LYS A 106 -3.61 -19.91 10.50
C LYS A 106 -3.11 -18.83 11.47
N LYS A 107 -2.24 -17.92 11.01
CA LYS A 107 -1.69 -16.83 11.80
C LYS A 107 -2.60 -15.60 11.85
N MET A 108 -3.74 -15.61 11.14
CA MET A 108 -4.70 -14.51 11.08
C MET A 108 -4.01 -13.19 10.71
N ARG A 109 -3.10 -13.22 9.73
CA ARG A 109 -2.38 -12.04 9.26
C ARG A 109 -3.32 -11.12 8.49
N THR A 110 -3.37 -9.88 8.91
CA THR A 110 -4.18 -8.81 8.31
C THR A 110 -3.41 -7.50 8.34
N GLY A 111 -3.99 -6.45 7.79
CA GLY A 111 -3.47 -5.11 7.99
C GLY A 111 -4.35 -4.06 7.35
N PHE A 112 -3.94 -2.82 7.53
CA PHE A 112 -4.60 -1.67 6.92
C PHE A 112 -3.57 -0.68 6.40
N VAL A 113 -3.98 0.11 5.42
CA VAL A 113 -3.19 1.19 4.85
C VAL A 113 -4.06 2.42 4.70
N THR A 114 -3.58 3.57 5.15
CA THR A 114 -4.19 4.87 4.87
C THR A 114 -3.22 5.73 4.07
N TRP A 115 -3.74 6.32 2.99
CA TRP A 115 -3.05 7.32 2.19
C TRP A 115 -3.81 8.62 2.32
N HIS A 116 -3.40 9.48 3.25
CA HIS A 116 -4.01 10.79 3.46
C HIS A 116 -3.46 11.78 2.43
N ARG A 117 -4.35 12.40 1.66
CA ARG A 117 -3.97 13.34 0.61
C ARG A 117 -3.45 14.64 1.21
N GLN A 118 -2.24 15.04 0.83
CA GLN A 118 -1.69 16.37 1.12
C GLN A 118 -1.84 17.30 -0.08
N SER A 119 -1.66 16.74 -1.28
CA SER A 119 -1.91 17.43 -2.55
C SER A 119 -2.34 16.42 -3.63
N ASP A 120 -2.50 16.87 -4.87
CA ASP A 120 -2.62 16.00 -6.05
C ASP A 120 -1.34 15.20 -6.35
N ARG A 121 -0.21 15.50 -5.70
CA ARG A 121 1.07 14.83 -5.96
C ARG A 121 1.73 14.27 -4.72
N GLN A 122 1.08 14.39 -3.57
CA GLN A 122 1.65 13.98 -2.29
C GLN A 122 0.61 13.38 -1.36
N TYR A 123 0.98 12.27 -0.72
CA TYR A 123 0.18 11.57 0.28
C TYR A 123 1.02 11.23 1.50
N CYS A 124 0.44 11.30 2.69
CA CYS A 124 1.01 10.68 3.90
C CYS A 124 0.50 9.24 4.02
N LEU A 125 1.40 8.33 4.32
CA LEU A 125 1.15 6.91 4.53
C LEU A 125 1.14 6.59 6.02
N ALA A 126 0.14 5.83 6.46
CA ALA A 126 0.26 4.98 7.64
C ALA A 126 -0.25 3.57 7.33
N GLN A 127 0.55 2.56 7.63
CA GLN A 127 0.22 1.15 7.40
C GLN A 127 0.49 0.34 8.65
N GLY A 128 -0.51 -0.43 9.09
CA GLY A 128 -0.35 -1.39 10.18
C GLY A 128 -0.38 -2.83 9.66
N MET A 129 0.56 -3.65 10.13
CA MET A 129 0.60 -5.09 9.88
C MET A 129 0.27 -5.84 11.16
N ILE A 130 -0.70 -6.74 11.08
CA ILE A 130 -1.31 -7.39 12.25
C ILE A 130 -1.18 -8.90 12.10
N THR A 131 -0.78 -9.58 13.17
CA THR A 131 -0.80 -11.03 13.29
C THR A 131 -1.61 -11.41 14.53
N GLY A 132 -2.74 -12.08 14.36
CA GLY A 132 -3.69 -12.31 15.45
C GLY A 132 -4.17 -10.98 16.04
N SER A 133 -3.88 -10.74 17.32
CA SER A 133 -4.26 -9.52 18.04
C SER A 133 -3.16 -8.46 18.13
N PHE A 134 -1.99 -8.68 17.53
CA PHE A 134 -0.82 -7.82 17.70
C PHE A 134 -0.52 -7.02 16.44
N LEU A 135 -0.32 -5.71 16.59
CA LEU A 135 0.39 -4.87 15.61
C LEU A 135 1.86 -5.27 15.65
N THR A 136 2.31 -6.00 14.63
CA THR A 136 3.66 -6.60 14.55
C THR A 136 4.66 -5.67 13.89
N ALA A 137 4.21 -4.91 12.88
CA ALA A 137 4.99 -3.90 12.22
C ALA A 137 4.10 -2.72 11.77
N THR A 138 4.72 -1.56 11.59
CA THR A 138 4.09 -0.40 10.96
C THR A 138 5.04 0.24 9.96
N LEU A 139 4.45 0.85 8.94
CA LEU A 139 5.15 1.65 7.95
C LEU A 139 4.48 3.02 7.91
N GLU A 140 5.25 4.07 8.12
CA GLU A 140 4.81 5.45 7.94
C GLU A 140 5.72 6.16 6.95
N GLY A 141 5.19 7.14 6.23
CA GLY A 141 6.00 7.88 5.28
C GLY A 141 5.22 8.86 4.42
N THR A 142 5.90 9.35 3.40
CA THR A 142 5.35 10.25 2.40
C THR A 142 5.53 9.66 1.03
N LEU A 143 4.46 9.70 0.24
CA LEU A 143 4.43 9.26 -1.14
C LEU A 143 4.38 10.48 -2.06
N GLN A 144 5.25 10.52 -3.07
CA GLN A 144 5.38 11.66 -3.99
C GLN A 144 5.35 11.21 -5.46
N ARG A 145 4.49 11.85 -6.26
CA ARG A 145 4.36 11.59 -7.71
C ARG A 145 5.60 12.06 -8.47
N GLN A 146 6.12 11.20 -9.33
CA GLN A 146 7.27 11.45 -10.20
C GLN A 146 6.83 11.81 -11.63
N GLY A 147 7.61 12.62 -12.33
CA GLY A 147 7.32 13.12 -13.68
C GLY A 147 6.56 14.45 -13.67
N VAL A 148 6.19 14.97 -14.85
CA VAL A 148 5.29 16.14 -14.97
C VAL A 148 3.88 15.62 -15.15
#